data_AF-A0A7S2MF07-F1
#
_entry.id   AF-A0A7S2MF07-F1
#
_cell.length_a   1.000
_cell.length_b   1.000
_cell.length_c   1.000
_cell.angle_alpha   90.00
_cell.angle_beta   90.00
_cell.angle_gamma   90.00
#
_symmetry.space_group_name_H-M   'P 1'
#
loop_
_entity.id
_entity.type
_entity.pdbx_description
1 polymer ?
#
loop_
_entity_poly.entity_id
_entity_poly.type
_entity_poly.pdbx_seq_one_letter_code
_entity_poly.pdbx_strand_id
1 'polypeptide(L)'
;MDHPPSRDVLQARQRAWMQQRQAEMDRKQAVRSLGSVAAASGSGSGGGSSVDNAAVLDRLAVQIAERLQVEVRRENAKAVQDGAQVESLIERHISSHTCPICYELMAGKEHQPTLLFPCGHTFCAACLRMHLEKLDRKTCPYCRETVSSQAPNISLAQVIDGFVERQQSVSRGEVMPELLQGAEAAAQPKLPRQPYGAAPAGVSASALEAEIYAEQFRAFSMRSRVMRNQLEESRLEVRSLSERRQTAERVLEHLKGEAAAAAERLEAVRLELEVIEAQKAEQEAKVEQIACQQRNVEQMEGMVGQTHGQIEAERQRALLLVRNFNPSLADELQLEYDADLAAGQ
;
A
#
# COMPACT_ATOMS: atom_id res chain seq x y z
N MET A 1 20.38 -8.82 -3.46
CA MET A 1 20.10 -9.63 -4.66
C MET A 1 18.60 -9.56 -4.90
N ASP A 2 18.13 -8.45 -5.48
CA ASP A 2 16.72 -8.28 -5.79
C ASP A 2 16.42 -9.05 -7.08
N HIS A 3 15.62 -10.11 -6.97
CA HIS A 3 15.13 -10.82 -8.13
C HIS A 3 14.24 -9.90 -8.97
N PRO A 4 14.39 -9.89 -10.31
CA PRO A 4 13.51 -9.12 -11.17
C PRO A 4 12.05 -9.58 -10.93
N PRO A 5 11.09 -8.64 -10.86
CA PRO A 5 9.70 -8.97 -10.63
C PRO A 5 9.21 -9.93 -11.71
N SER A 6 8.48 -10.96 -11.28
CA SER A 6 7.98 -11.99 -12.19
C SER A 6 7.11 -11.37 -13.28
N ARG A 7 7.05 -12.04 -14.44
CA ARG A 7 6.28 -11.63 -15.61
C ARG A 7 4.81 -11.33 -15.27
N ASP A 8 4.24 -12.06 -14.31
CA ASP A 8 2.87 -11.87 -13.82
C ASP A 8 2.70 -10.57 -13.03
N VAL A 9 3.69 -10.18 -12.22
CA VAL A 9 3.70 -8.91 -11.48
C VAL A 9 3.80 -7.72 -12.43
N LEU A 10 4.60 -7.84 -13.49
CA LEU A 10 4.70 -6.81 -14.53
C LEU A 10 3.39 -6.67 -15.31
N GLN A 11 2.75 -7.79 -15.67
CA GLN A 11 1.45 -7.77 -16.34
C GLN A 11 0.31 -7.24 -15.46
N ALA A 12 0.34 -7.50 -14.14
CA ALA A 12 -0.62 -6.95 -13.19
C ALA A 12 -0.45 -5.43 -13.07
N ARG A 13 0.79 -4.94 -12.97
CA ARG A 13 1.09 -3.50 -12.95
C ARG A 13 0.69 -2.81 -14.25
N GLN A 14 0.92 -3.43 -15.40
CA GLN A 14 0.52 -2.89 -16.70
C GLN A 14 -1.01 -2.81 -16.83
N ARG A 15 -1.74 -3.83 -16.36
CA ARG A 15 -3.22 -3.82 -16.34
C ARG A 15 -3.78 -2.75 -15.41
N ALA A 16 -3.23 -2.60 -14.21
CA ALA A 16 -3.62 -1.56 -13.26
C ALA A 16 -3.37 -0.15 -13.82
N TRP A 17 -2.23 0.06 -14.47
CA TRP A 17 -1.89 1.34 -15.11
C TRP A 17 -2.84 1.68 -16.26
N MET A 18 -3.20 0.71 -17.10
CA MET A 18 -4.17 0.90 -18.19
C MET A 18 -5.57 1.21 -17.66
N GLN A 19 -6.02 0.53 -16.60
CA GLN A 19 -7.31 0.79 -15.96
C GLN A 19 -7.39 2.20 -15.35
N GLN A 20 -6.32 2.63 -14.68
CA GLN A 20 -6.25 3.97 -14.08
C GLN A 20 -6.28 5.07 -15.15
N ARG A 21 -5.58 4.87 -16.27
CA ARG A 21 -5.61 5.80 -17.41
C ARG A 21 -6.97 5.86 -18.10
N GLN A 22 -7.62 4.71 -18.28
CA GLN A 22 -8.96 4.68 -18.87
C GLN A 22 -9.97 5.42 -17.99
N ALA A 23 -9.95 5.18 -16.68
CA ALA A 23 -10.81 5.90 -15.73
C ALA A 23 -10.56 7.42 -15.74
N GLU A 24 -9.30 7.85 -15.91
CA GLU A 24 -8.97 9.28 -16.03
C GLU A 24 -9.48 9.88 -17.35
N MET A 25 -9.40 9.14 -18.46
CA MET A 25 -9.94 9.55 -19.76
C MET A 25 -11.47 9.63 -19.72
N ASP A 26 -12.13 8.65 -19.13
CA ASP A 26 -13.59 8.63 -18.95
C ASP A 26 -14.04 9.83 -18.09
N ARG A 27 -13.29 10.16 -17.03
CA ARG A 27 -13.51 11.37 -16.22
C ARG A 27 -13.36 12.66 -17.04
N LYS A 28 -12.31 12.76 -17.86
CA LYS A 28 -12.09 13.93 -18.75
C LYS A 28 -13.18 14.04 -19.82
N GLN A 29 -13.68 12.92 -20.34
CA GLN A 29 -14.76 12.87 -21.33
C GLN A 29 -16.11 13.25 -20.72
N ALA A 30 -16.39 12.81 -19.48
CA ALA A 30 -17.58 13.23 -18.74
C ALA A 30 -17.58 14.74 -18.47
N VAL A 31 -16.44 15.31 -18.05
CA VAL A 31 -16.28 16.75 -17.83
C VAL A 31 -16.42 17.54 -19.14
N ARG A 32 -15.89 17.03 -20.27
CA ARG A 32 -16.08 17.65 -21.59
C ARG A 32 -17.53 17.59 -22.08
N SER A 33 -18.23 16.48 -21.82
CA SER A 33 -19.64 16.33 -22.15
C SER A 33 -20.50 17.33 -21.37
N LEU A 34 -20.18 17.58 -20.09
CA LEU A 34 -20.80 18.61 -19.26
C LEU A 34 -20.46 20.04 -19.72
N GLY A 35 -19.24 20.27 -20.24
CA GLY A 35 -18.85 21.56 -20.83
C GLY A 35 -19.55 21.85 -22.18
N SER A 36 -19.87 20.82 -22.95
CA SER A 36 -20.52 20.95 -24.26
C SER A 36 -22.00 21.33 -24.17
N VAL A 37 -22.72 20.90 -23.13
CA VAL A 37 -24.13 21.30 -22.92
C VAL A 37 -24.29 22.75 -22.45
N ALA A 38 -23.28 23.30 -21.77
CA ALA A 38 -23.28 24.72 -21.40
C ALA A 38 -23.04 25.66 -22.59
N ALA A 39 -22.26 25.23 -23.59
CA ALA A 39 -21.94 26.04 -24.78
C ALA A 39 -23.08 26.07 -25.83
N ALA A 40 -23.99 25.09 -25.83
CA ALA A 40 -25.08 25.00 -26.81
C ALA A 40 -26.30 25.90 -26.50
N SER A 41 -26.31 26.61 -25.37
CA SER A 41 -27.46 27.44 -24.94
C SER A 41 -27.34 28.93 -25.31
N GLY A 42 -26.34 29.31 -26.13
CA GLY A 42 -26.06 30.70 -26.47
C GLY A 42 -26.30 31.05 -27.93
N SER A 43 -27.52 30.88 -28.47
CA SER A 43 -27.98 31.53 -29.72
C SER A 43 -29.48 31.31 -29.93
N GLY A 44 -30.28 32.38 -29.88
CA GLY A 44 -31.67 32.36 -30.36
C GLY A 44 -32.60 33.37 -29.68
N SER A 45 -32.80 34.52 -30.32
CA SER A 45 -33.80 35.52 -29.94
C SER A 45 -35.20 35.16 -30.44
N GLY A 46 -36.23 35.39 -29.61
CA GLY A 46 -37.56 35.83 -30.07
C GLY A 46 -38.78 34.91 -29.80
N GLY A 47 -39.58 35.27 -28.78
CA GLY A 47 -41.06 35.28 -28.84
C GLY A 47 -41.87 34.09 -28.28
N GLY A 48 -42.64 34.33 -27.20
CA GLY A 48 -44.05 33.90 -27.12
C GLY A 48 -44.44 32.63 -26.35
N SER A 49 -44.41 32.71 -25.01
CA SER A 49 -45.38 32.17 -24.03
C SER A 49 -46.29 30.99 -24.40
N SER A 50 -45.88 29.78 -24.00
CA SER A 50 -46.69 28.62 -23.55
C SER A 50 -45.83 27.36 -23.44
N VAL A 51 -44.63 27.37 -24.05
CA VAL A 51 -43.71 26.22 -24.13
C VAL A 51 -42.70 26.20 -22.97
N ASP A 52 -42.59 27.28 -22.19
CA ASP A 52 -41.53 27.45 -21.19
C ASP A 52 -41.81 26.79 -19.84
N ASN A 53 -43.08 26.58 -19.45
CA ASN A 53 -43.40 25.98 -18.15
C ASN A 53 -43.00 24.49 -18.08
N ALA A 54 -43.17 23.75 -19.18
CA ALA A 54 -42.75 22.35 -19.26
C ALA A 54 -41.22 22.24 -19.19
N ALA A 55 -40.49 23.12 -19.89
CA ALA A 55 -39.03 23.16 -19.84
C ALA A 55 -38.48 23.59 -18.47
N VAL A 56 -39.19 24.46 -17.75
CA VAL A 56 -38.85 24.84 -16.36
C VAL A 56 -39.13 23.70 -15.38
N LEU A 57 -40.25 23.00 -15.53
CA LEU A 57 -40.60 21.83 -14.72
C LEU A 57 -39.64 20.66 -14.95
N ASP A 58 -39.20 20.42 -16.20
CA ASP A 58 -38.20 19.40 -16.52
C ASP A 58 -36.83 19.75 -15.89
N ARG A 59 -36.42 21.02 -15.93
CA ARG A 59 -35.18 21.47 -15.26
C ARG A 59 -35.27 21.30 -13.74
N LEU A 60 -36.41 21.62 -13.14
CA LEU A 60 -36.67 21.40 -11.72
C LEU A 60 -36.68 19.90 -11.37
N ALA A 61 -37.30 19.06 -12.20
CA ALA A 61 -37.33 17.61 -12.01
C ALA A 61 -35.92 17.01 -12.09
N VAL A 62 -35.09 17.45 -13.03
CA VAL A 62 -33.68 17.06 -13.13
C VAL A 62 -32.88 17.53 -11.91
N GLN A 63 -33.06 18.78 -11.47
CA GLN A 63 -32.39 19.28 -10.26
C GLN A 63 -32.82 18.56 -8.98
N ILE A 64 -34.09 18.20 -8.84
CA ILE A 64 -34.61 17.43 -7.71
C ILE A 64 -34.08 15.99 -7.78
N ALA A 65 -34.04 15.37 -8.96
CA ALA A 65 -33.49 14.04 -9.16
C ALA A 65 -31.99 13.98 -8.88
N GLU A 66 -31.21 14.99 -9.30
CA GLU A 66 -29.79 15.12 -8.97
C GLU A 66 -29.57 15.28 -7.47
N ARG A 67 -30.36 16.14 -6.82
CA ARG A 67 -30.27 16.35 -5.37
C ARG A 67 -30.64 15.11 -4.57
N LEU A 68 -31.71 14.41 -4.97
CA LEU A 68 -32.12 13.12 -4.39
C LEU A 68 -31.07 12.04 -4.62
N GLN A 69 -30.45 11.96 -5.80
CA GLN A 69 -29.37 11.00 -6.04
C GLN A 69 -28.15 11.27 -5.15
N VAL A 70 -27.81 12.53 -4.91
CA VAL A 70 -26.71 12.89 -4.00
C VAL A 70 -27.07 12.56 -2.55
N GLU A 71 -28.29 12.86 -2.11
CA GLU A 71 -28.76 12.54 -0.76
C GLU A 71 -28.82 11.02 -0.54
N VAL A 72 -29.37 10.25 -1.49
CA VAL A 72 -29.43 8.77 -1.43
C VAL A 72 -28.02 8.16 -1.46
N ARG A 73 -27.10 8.67 -2.29
CA ARG A 73 -25.70 8.21 -2.28
C ARG A 73 -25.01 8.53 -0.95
N ARG A 74 -25.33 9.67 -0.33
CA ARG A 74 -24.79 10.07 0.98
C ARG A 74 -25.36 9.22 2.13
N GLU A 75 -26.65 8.91 2.10
CA GLU A 75 -27.28 8.01 3.07
C GLU A 75 -26.79 6.58 2.92
N ASN A 76 -26.65 6.08 1.68
CA ASN A 76 -26.05 4.77 1.43
C ASN A 76 -24.58 4.72 1.86
N ALA A 77 -23.80 5.78 1.61
CA ALA A 77 -22.41 5.85 2.07
C ALA A 77 -22.30 5.91 3.60
N LYS A 78 -23.23 6.59 4.29
CA LYS A 78 -23.34 6.57 5.76
C LYS A 78 -23.75 5.20 6.28
N ALA A 79 -24.76 4.57 5.70
CA ALA A 79 -25.21 3.22 6.09
C ALA A 79 -24.11 2.17 5.87
N VAL A 80 -23.30 2.30 4.81
CA VAL A 80 -22.13 1.45 4.57
C VAL A 80 -21.00 1.74 5.58
N GLN A 81 -20.76 3.01 5.94
CA GLN A 81 -19.80 3.37 6.99
C GLN A 81 -20.24 2.86 8.37
N ASP A 82 -21.50 3.05 8.74
CA ASP A 82 -22.08 2.61 10.00
C ASP A 82 -22.10 1.07 10.08
N GLY A 83 -22.44 0.40 8.98
CA GLY A 83 -22.36 -1.06 8.86
C GLY A 83 -20.94 -1.60 9.02
N ALA A 84 -19.95 -0.99 8.35
CA ALA A 84 -18.55 -1.37 8.47
C ALA A 84 -17.96 -1.09 9.87
N GLN A 85 -18.42 -0.03 10.54
CA GLN A 85 -18.00 0.32 11.89
C GLN A 85 -18.61 -0.62 12.94
N VAL A 86 -19.86 -1.04 12.74
CA VAL A 86 -20.52 -2.10 13.52
C VAL A 86 -19.81 -3.45 13.31
N GLU A 87 -19.47 -3.80 12.07
CA GLU A 87 -18.75 -5.04 11.74
C GLU A 87 -17.33 -5.07 12.35
N SER A 88 -16.60 -3.96 12.32
CA SER A 88 -15.27 -3.88 12.95
C SER A 88 -15.33 -3.92 14.49
N LEU A 89 -16.38 -3.35 15.09
CA LEU A 89 -16.62 -3.47 16.54
C LEU A 89 -16.96 -4.93 16.89
N ILE A 90 -17.80 -5.59 16.10
CA ILE A 90 -18.15 -7.00 16.26
C ILE A 90 -16.91 -7.89 16.18
N GLU A 91 -16.03 -7.68 15.21
CA GLU A 91 -14.81 -8.48 15.02
C GLU A 91 -13.79 -8.29 16.18
N ARG A 92 -13.65 -7.06 16.67
CA ARG A 92 -12.83 -6.76 17.85
C ARG A 92 -13.40 -7.37 19.15
N HIS A 93 -14.71 -7.49 19.25
CA HIS A 93 -15.38 -8.06 20.42
C HIS A 93 -15.49 -9.59 20.37
N ILE A 94 -15.57 -10.22 19.19
CA ILE A 94 -15.53 -11.68 19.05
C ILE A 94 -14.12 -12.19 19.40
N SER A 95 -13.07 -11.53 18.89
CA SER A 95 -11.68 -11.94 19.15
C SER A 95 -11.25 -11.83 20.61
N SER A 96 -11.88 -10.97 21.42
CA SER A 96 -11.58 -10.84 22.86
C SER A 96 -12.28 -11.89 23.74
N HIS A 97 -13.18 -12.70 23.20
CA HIS A 97 -14.05 -13.61 23.97
C HIS A 97 -14.06 -15.07 23.46
N THR A 98 -13.10 -15.43 22.61
CA THR A 98 -12.90 -16.81 22.12
C THR A 98 -12.01 -17.61 23.06
N CYS A 99 -12.26 -18.91 23.16
CA CYS A 99 -11.42 -19.83 23.90
C CYS A 99 -10.06 -20.00 23.19
N PRO A 100 -8.91 -19.87 23.86
CA PRO A 100 -7.60 -20.00 23.22
C PRO A 100 -7.21 -21.44 22.85
N ILE A 101 -8.06 -22.43 23.17
CA ILE A 101 -7.83 -23.85 22.83
C ILE A 101 -8.57 -24.23 21.55
N CYS A 102 -9.89 -24.01 21.51
CA CYS A 102 -10.72 -24.35 20.34
C CYS A 102 -10.96 -23.18 19.38
N TYR A 103 -10.59 -21.95 19.77
CA TYR A 103 -10.88 -20.71 19.03
C TYR A 103 -12.37 -20.43 18.80
N GLU A 104 -13.25 -21.16 19.49
CA GLU A 104 -14.70 -20.93 19.45
C GLU A 104 -15.10 -19.85 20.47
N LEU A 105 -16.16 -19.10 20.15
CA LEU A 105 -16.74 -18.10 21.05
C LEU A 105 -17.22 -18.80 22.33
N MET A 106 -16.87 -18.23 23.49
CA MET A 106 -17.25 -18.79 24.80
C MET A 106 -18.72 -18.49 25.16
N ALA A 107 -19.66 -18.85 24.28
CA ALA A 107 -21.09 -18.59 24.40
C ALA A 107 -21.89 -19.88 24.62
N GLY A 108 -22.97 -19.79 25.40
CA GLY A 108 -23.84 -20.92 25.68
C GLY A 108 -23.25 -21.96 26.63
N LYS A 109 -23.97 -23.08 26.80
CA LYS A 109 -23.75 -24.02 27.92
C LYS A 109 -22.48 -24.87 27.79
N GLU A 110 -22.15 -25.32 26.58
CA GLU A 110 -20.96 -26.15 26.35
C GLU A 110 -19.66 -25.32 26.32
N HIS A 111 -19.75 -24.07 25.84
CA HIS A 111 -18.61 -23.18 25.70
C HIS A 111 -18.49 -22.13 26.81
N GLN A 112 -19.21 -22.33 27.94
CA GLN A 112 -19.23 -21.40 29.06
C GLN A 112 -17.81 -21.04 29.56
N PRO A 113 -17.48 -19.75 29.72
CA PRO A 113 -16.16 -19.33 30.17
C PRO A 113 -15.94 -19.74 31.62
N THR A 114 -14.80 -20.37 31.90
CA THR A 114 -14.44 -20.94 33.20
C THR A 114 -13.03 -20.50 33.56
N LEU A 115 -12.89 -19.92 34.76
CA LEU A 115 -11.66 -19.41 35.34
C LEU A 115 -10.92 -20.51 36.12
N LEU A 116 -9.59 -20.53 35.99
CA LEU A 116 -8.70 -21.40 36.75
C LEU A 116 -8.00 -20.64 37.88
N PHE A 117 -7.98 -21.20 39.09
CA PHE A 117 -7.24 -20.64 40.23
C PHE A 117 -5.91 -21.38 40.46
N PRO A 118 -4.84 -20.66 40.86
CA PRO A 118 -4.76 -19.23 41.17
C PRO A 118 -4.45 -18.31 39.97
N CYS A 119 -4.17 -18.87 38.79
CA CYS A 119 -3.61 -18.11 37.67
C CYS A 119 -4.58 -17.16 36.94
N GLY A 120 -5.90 -17.30 37.12
CA GLY A 120 -6.91 -16.41 36.54
C GLY A 120 -7.16 -16.56 35.04
N HIS A 121 -6.53 -17.53 34.37
CA HIS A 121 -6.78 -17.78 32.94
C HIS A 121 -8.15 -18.40 32.71
N THR A 122 -8.83 -17.97 31.64
CA THR A 122 -10.20 -18.39 31.30
C THR A 122 -10.21 -19.22 30.01
N PHE A 123 -10.98 -20.31 30.02
CA PHE A 123 -11.18 -21.18 28.86
C PHE A 123 -12.64 -21.66 28.82
N CYS A 124 -13.07 -22.25 27.71
CA CYS A 124 -14.41 -22.84 27.66
C CYS A 124 -14.49 -24.13 28.49
N ALA A 125 -15.66 -24.39 29.08
CA ALA A 125 -15.92 -25.56 29.91
C ALA A 125 -15.62 -26.89 29.17
N ALA A 126 -15.96 -27.00 27.89
CA ALA A 126 -15.66 -28.19 27.08
C ALA A 126 -14.16 -28.50 26.98
N CYS A 127 -13.32 -27.50 26.73
CA CYS A 127 -11.87 -27.68 26.63
C CYS A 127 -11.24 -28.00 27.99
N LEU A 128 -11.71 -27.38 29.07
CA LEU A 128 -11.21 -27.70 30.42
C LEU A 128 -11.60 -29.10 30.86
N ARG A 129 -12.83 -29.54 30.57
CA ARG A 129 -13.27 -30.91 30.82
C ARG A 129 -12.37 -31.93 30.13
N MET A 130 -12.00 -31.65 28.87
CA MET A 130 -11.05 -32.49 28.14
C MET A 130 -9.67 -32.51 28.81
N HIS A 131 -9.15 -31.34 29.18
CA HIS A 131 -7.77 -31.21 29.68
C HIS A 131 -7.60 -31.68 31.13
N LEU A 132 -8.51 -31.31 32.03
CA LEU A 132 -8.43 -31.61 33.45
C LEU A 132 -9.00 -32.99 33.79
N GLU A 133 -10.09 -33.41 33.17
CA GLU A 133 -10.77 -34.67 33.53
C GLU A 133 -10.33 -35.84 32.63
N LYS A 134 -10.33 -35.66 31.31
CA LYS A 134 -10.03 -36.77 30.38
C LYS A 134 -8.53 -37.03 30.21
N LEU A 135 -7.71 -35.98 30.26
CA LEU A 135 -6.25 -36.08 30.14
C LEU A 135 -5.54 -36.08 31.51
N ASP A 136 -6.28 -35.95 32.62
CA ASP A 136 -5.79 -35.90 34.01
C ASP A 136 -4.63 -34.92 34.24
N ARG A 137 -4.65 -33.77 33.55
CA ARG A 137 -3.61 -32.74 33.67
C ARG A 137 -4.03 -31.67 34.64
N LYS A 138 -3.45 -31.61 35.84
CA LYS A 138 -3.80 -30.62 36.87
C LYS A 138 -3.12 -29.25 36.70
N THR A 139 -2.83 -28.84 35.46
CA THR A 139 -2.09 -27.60 35.16
C THR A 139 -2.82 -26.74 34.14
N CYS A 140 -2.64 -25.42 34.23
CA CYS A 140 -3.23 -24.47 33.30
C CYS A 140 -2.67 -24.69 31.86
N PRO A 141 -3.53 -24.81 30.83
CA PRO A 141 -3.07 -24.96 29.44
C PRO A 141 -2.19 -23.82 28.93
N TYR A 142 -2.33 -22.61 29.48
CA TYR A 142 -1.63 -21.42 29.02
C TYR A 142 -0.33 -21.19 29.79
N CYS A 143 -0.41 -21.01 31.11
CA CYS A 143 0.76 -20.68 31.94
C CYS A 143 1.39 -21.87 32.67
N ARG A 144 0.81 -23.07 32.56
CA ARG A 144 1.27 -24.33 33.19
C ARG A 144 1.25 -24.34 34.72
N GLU A 145 0.71 -23.30 35.36
CA GLU A 145 0.51 -23.20 36.80
C GLU A 145 -0.41 -24.33 37.31
N THR A 146 -0.17 -24.82 38.52
CA THR A 146 -0.99 -25.91 39.08
C THR A 146 -2.39 -25.39 39.42
N VAL A 147 -3.42 -26.08 38.92
CA VAL A 147 -4.82 -25.69 39.11
C VAL A 147 -5.30 -26.24 40.44
N SER A 148 -5.68 -25.36 41.36
CA SER A 148 -6.25 -25.73 42.66
C SER A 148 -7.77 -25.88 42.61
N SER A 149 -8.43 -25.01 41.85
CA SER A 149 -9.87 -25.04 41.64
C SER A 149 -10.26 -24.33 40.34
N GLN A 150 -11.51 -24.50 39.92
CA GLN A 150 -12.08 -23.81 38.77
C GLN A 150 -13.47 -23.28 39.13
N ALA A 151 -13.86 -22.15 38.54
CA ALA A 151 -15.21 -21.59 38.70
C ALA A 151 -15.70 -20.96 37.40
N PRO A 152 -17.01 -21.01 37.11
CA PRO A 152 -17.57 -20.33 35.94
C PRO A 152 -17.40 -18.82 36.08
N ASN A 153 -16.96 -18.15 35.01
CA ASN A 153 -16.84 -16.71 34.96
C ASN A 153 -18.20 -16.10 34.56
N ILE A 154 -19.10 -15.98 35.54
CA ILE A 154 -20.48 -15.52 35.31
C ILE A 154 -20.50 -14.10 34.70
N SER A 155 -19.61 -13.21 35.15
CA SER A 155 -19.51 -11.86 34.61
C SER A 155 -19.14 -11.86 33.13
N LEU A 156 -18.17 -12.70 32.72
CA LEU A 156 -17.78 -12.81 31.32
C LEU A 156 -18.87 -13.48 30.49
N ALA A 157 -19.54 -14.52 31.03
CA ALA A 157 -20.66 -15.18 30.38
C ALA A 157 -21.79 -14.18 30.07
N GLN A 158 -22.19 -13.36 31.05
CA GLN A 158 -23.24 -12.35 30.86
C GLN A 158 -22.89 -11.30 29.79
N VAL A 159 -21.62 -10.91 29.71
CA VAL A 159 -21.14 -9.97 28.67
C VAL A 159 -21.22 -10.60 27.28
N ILE A 160 -20.79 -11.87 27.16
CA ILE A 160 -20.82 -12.62 25.90
C ILE A 160 -22.26 -12.88 25.46
N ASP A 161 -23.13 -13.34 26.37
CA ASP A 161 -24.52 -13.65 26.08
C ASP A 161 -25.28 -12.38 25.65
N GLY A 162 -25.13 -11.27 26.38
CA GLY A 162 -25.73 -9.99 26.00
C GLY A 162 -25.22 -9.43 24.67
N PHE A 163 -24.01 -9.81 24.24
CA PHE A 163 -23.51 -9.46 22.91
C PHE A 163 -24.14 -10.34 21.82
N VAL A 164 -24.24 -11.65 22.04
CA VAL A 164 -24.86 -12.59 21.10
C VAL A 164 -26.35 -12.24 20.89
N GLU A 165 -27.07 -11.88 21.94
CA GLU A 165 -28.46 -11.43 21.85
C GLU A 165 -28.61 -10.12 21.04
N ARG A 166 -27.70 -9.16 21.23
CA ARG A 166 -27.63 -7.92 20.44
C ARG A 166 -27.30 -8.19 18.97
N GLN A 167 -26.41 -9.13 18.68
CA GLN A 167 -26.08 -9.52 17.32
C GLN A 167 -27.28 -10.17 16.61
N GLN A 168 -28.03 -11.01 17.31
CA GLN A 168 -29.23 -11.68 16.78
C GLN A 168 -30.38 -10.70 16.51
N SER A 169 -30.55 -9.67 17.33
CA SER A 169 -31.57 -8.63 17.13
C SER A 169 -31.22 -7.72 15.93
N VAL A 170 -29.94 -7.35 15.78
CA VAL A 170 -29.46 -6.60 14.61
C VAL A 170 -29.62 -7.39 13.30
N SER A 171 -29.26 -8.69 13.30
CA SER A 171 -29.41 -9.54 12.10
C SER A 171 -30.85 -9.91 11.76
N ARG A 172 -31.79 -9.72 12.69
CA ARG A 172 -33.25 -9.83 12.46
C ARG A 172 -33.92 -8.51 12.02
N GLY A 173 -33.16 -7.42 11.92
CA GLY A 173 -33.69 -6.11 11.49
C GLY A 173 -34.59 -5.44 12.53
N GLU A 174 -34.50 -5.85 13.80
CA GLU A 174 -35.25 -5.21 14.89
C GLU A 174 -34.50 -3.96 15.38
N VAL A 175 -35.15 -2.80 15.29
CA VAL A 175 -34.59 -1.53 15.79
C VAL A 175 -34.51 -1.61 17.32
N MET A 176 -33.29 -1.50 17.86
CA MET A 176 -33.02 -1.55 19.29
C MET A 176 -33.80 -0.47 20.06
N PRO A 177 -34.56 -0.82 21.13
CA PRO A 177 -35.33 0.15 21.92
C PRO A 177 -34.49 1.25 22.62
N GLU A 178 -33.18 1.04 22.77
CA GLU A 178 -32.32 1.89 23.61
C GLU A 178 -31.89 3.21 22.93
N LEU A 179 -32.04 3.35 21.60
CA LEU A 179 -31.82 4.63 20.91
C LEU A 179 -32.90 5.69 21.22
N LEU A 180 -34.04 5.28 21.80
CA LEU A 180 -35.07 6.19 22.31
C LEU A 180 -34.87 6.59 23.79
N GLN A 181 -33.99 5.91 24.54
CA GLN A 181 -33.79 6.15 25.98
C GLN A 181 -32.41 6.72 26.34
N GLY A 182 -31.56 6.97 25.35
CA GLY A 182 -30.18 7.44 25.54
C GLY A 182 -30.01 8.91 25.95
N ALA A 183 -31.07 9.72 25.99
CA ALA A 183 -30.96 11.14 26.36
C ALA A 183 -31.36 11.44 27.81
N GLU A 184 -32.19 10.60 28.46
CA GLU A 184 -32.76 10.94 29.77
C GLU A 184 -32.14 10.16 30.95
N ALA A 185 -31.46 9.03 30.71
CA ALA A 185 -30.92 8.19 31.78
C ALA A 185 -29.51 8.58 32.26
N ALA A 186 -28.77 9.41 31.53
CA ALA A 186 -27.38 9.77 31.85
C ALA A 186 -27.25 10.97 32.81
N ALA A 187 -28.34 11.69 33.10
CA ALA A 187 -28.31 12.92 33.89
C ALA A 187 -28.91 12.79 35.30
N GLN A 188 -29.36 11.60 35.72
CA GLN A 188 -29.91 11.41 37.06
C GLN A 188 -29.00 10.52 37.90
N PRO A 189 -28.39 11.03 38.98
CA PRO A 189 -27.76 10.15 39.95
C PRO A 189 -28.86 9.29 40.55
N LYS A 190 -28.84 7.98 40.27
CA LYS A 190 -29.68 7.02 41.00
C LYS A 190 -29.24 7.06 42.46
N LEU A 191 -29.91 7.88 43.27
CA LEU A 191 -29.83 7.84 44.72
C LEU A 191 -30.21 6.41 45.19
N PRO A 192 -29.56 5.88 46.24
CA PRO A 192 -29.96 4.60 46.80
C PRO A 192 -31.43 4.68 47.20
N ARG A 193 -32.24 3.70 46.78
CA ARG A 193 -33.60 3.55 47.30
C ARG A 193 -33.52 3.46 48.82
N GLN A 194 -34.27 4.33 49.52
CA GLN A 194 -34.43 4.25 50.96
C GLN A 194 -34.82 2.82 51.36
N PRO A 195 -34.21 2.22 52.40
CA PRO A 195 -34.74 1.01 52.98
C PRO A 195 -36.05 1.39 53.68
N TYR A 196 -37.18 0.92 53.15
CA TYR A 196 -38.38 0.78 53.95
C TYR A 196 -38.12 -0.33 54.98
N GLY A 197 -37.54 0.05 56.11
CA GLY A 197 -37.28 -0.80 57.26
C GLY A 197 -37.01 0.09 58.46
N ALA A 198 -37.78 -0.11 59.53
CA ALA A 198 -37.74 0.70 60.75
C ALA A 198 -36.29 0.89 61.26
N ALA A 199 -35.90 2.15 61.46
CA ALA A 199 -34.59 2.50 62.00
C ALA A 199 -34.44 1.95 63.43
N PRO A 200 -33.26 1.42 63.81
CA PRO A 200 -32.96 1.06 65.18
C PRO A 200 -33.05 2.31 66.07
N ALA A 201 -33.71 2.17 67.22
CA ALA A 201 -33.91 3.25 68.17
C ALA A 201 -32.56 3.76 68.71
N GLY A 202 -32.21 5.02 68.39
CA GLY A 202 -31.09 5.73 69.03
C GLY A 202 -30.19 6.57 68.12
N VAL A 203 -30.34 6.52 66.79
CA VAL A 203 -29.49 7.31 65.86
C VAL A 203 -30.33 8.40 65.20
N SER A 204 -29.88 9.66 65.25
CA SER A 204 -30.62 10.78 64.64
C SER A 204 -30.67 10.62 63.11
N ALA A 205 -31.81 10.94 62.49
CA ALA A 205 -31.99 10.85 61.02
C ALA A 205 -30.90 11.63 60.25
N SER A 206 -30.41 12.74 60.84
CA SER A 206 -29.30 13.55 60.31
C SER A 206 -27.95 12.82 60.29
N ALA A 207 -27.68 11.91 61.23
CA ALA A 207 -26.43 11.14 61.25
C ALA A 207 -26.41 10.04 60.17
N LEU A 208 -27.57 9.42 59.91
CA LEU A 208 -27.71 8.41 58.85
C LEU A 208 -27.57 9.02 57.44
N GLU A 209 -28.12 10.22 57.22
CA GLU A 209 -27.94 10.96 55.96
C GLU A 209 -26.48 11.41 55.76
N ALA A 210 -25.81 11.86 56.82
CA ALA A 210 -24.40 12.24 56.76
C ALA A 210 -23.50 11.05 56.36
N GLU A 211 -23.85 9.84 56.79
CA GLU A 211 -23.10 8.62 56.45
C GLU A 211 -23.27 8.22 54.97
N ILE A 212 -24.47 8.38 54.41
CA ILE A 212 -24.73 8.18 52.96
C ILE A 212 -23.89 9.16 52.12
N TYR A 213 -23.85 10.44 52.50
CA TYR A 213 -23.02 11.42 51.78
C TYR A 213 -21.52 11.15 51.96
N ALA A 214 -21.08 10.63 53.10
CA ALA A 214 -19.70 10.23 53.32
C ALA A 214 -19.29 9.07 52.40
N GLU A 215 -20.16 8.07 52.19
CA GLU A 215 -19.92 6.97 51.25
C GLU A 215 -19.85 7.46 49.79
N GLN A 216 -20.76 8.36 49.39
CA GLN A 216 -20.72 8.98 48.07
C GLN A 216 -19.42 9.76 47.85
N PHE A 217 -19.00 10.56 48.83
CA PHE A 217 -17.74 11.29 48.76
C PHE A 217 -16.53 10.36 48.61
N ARG A 218 -16.50 9.24 49.35
CA ARG A 218 -15.44 8.22 49.21
C ARG A 218 -15.45 7.61 47.80
N ALA A 219 -16.62 7.25 47.27
CA ALA A 219 -16.76 6.67 45.93
C ALA A 219 -16.29 7.63 44.83
N PHE A 220 -16.69 8.90 44.89
CA PHE A 220 -16.24 9.92 43.93
C PHE A 220 -14.76 10.24 44.06
N SER A 221 -14.22 10.28 45.29
CA SER A 221 -12.80 10.50 45.52
C SER A 221 -11.94 9.39 44.91
N MET A 222 -12.36 8.13 45.09
CA MET A 222 -11.70 6.98 44.47
C MET A 222 -11.76 7.06 42.93
N ARG A 223 -12.94 7.36 42.36
CA ARG A 223 -13.08 7.52 40.90
C ARG A 223 -12.23 8.67 40.35
N SER A 224 -12.21 9.82 41.04
CA SER A 224 -11.38 10.98 40.67
C SER A 224 -9.89 10.63 40.67
N ARG A 225 -9.42 9.88 41.69
CA ARG A 225 -8.04 9.40 41.76
C ARG A 225 -7.71 8.44 40.61
N VAL A 226 -8.58 7.46 40.31
CA VAL A 226 -8.37 6.53 39.19
C VAL A 226 -8.31 7.28 37.85
N MET A 227 -9.24 8.21 37.62
CA MET A 227 -9.26 8.99 36.37
C MET A 227 -8.04 9.90 36.24
N ARG A 228 -7.54 10.47 37.35
CA ARG A 228 -6.31 11.26 37.35
C ARG A 228 -5.10 10.41 36.95
N ASN A 229 -4.99 9.20 37.49
CA ASN A 229 -3.92 8.28 37.14
C ASN A 229 -4.00 7.87 35.66
N GLN A 230 -5.19 7.53 35.17
CA GLN A 230 -5.40 7.20 33.75
C GLN A 230 -5.01 8.37 32.83
N LEU A 231 -5.36 9.60 33.22
CA LEU A 231 -5.01 10.80 32.47
C LEU A 231 -3.49 11.01 32.43
N GLU A 232 -2.79 10.76 33.54
CA GLU A 232 -1.34 10.85 33.62
C GLU A 232 -0.65 9.78 32.77
N GLU A 233 -1.10 8.53 32.85
CA GLU A 233 -0.63 7.43 32.01
C GLU A 233 -0.82 7.73 30.52
N SER A 234 -2.02 8.17 30.14
CA SER A 234 -2.31 8.55 28.74
C SER A 234 -1.41 9.70 28.27
N ARG A 235 -1.10 10.68 29.14
CA ARG A 235 -0.18 11.78 28.81
C ARG A 235 1.24 11.28 28.59
N LEU A 236 1.72 10.33 29.39
CA LEU A 236 3.04 9.73 29.20
C LEU A 236 3.11 8.93 27.90
N GLU A 237 2.05 8.17 27.59
CA GLU A 237 1.96 7.42 26.34
C GLU A 237 1.99 8.36 25.12
N VAL A 238 1.22 9.45 25.13
CA VAL A 238 1.25 10.46 24.06
C VAL A 238 2.66 11.06 23.88
N ARG A 239 3.38 11.35 24.96
CA ARG A 239 4.76 11.85 24.89
C ARG A 239 5.70 10.81 24.27
N SER A 240 5.65 9.56 24.74
CA SER A 240 6.47 8.46 24.22
C SER A 240 6.23 8.24 22.72
N LEU A 241 4.95 8.22 22.30
CA LEU A 241 4.60 8.10 20.89
C LEU A 241 5.05 9.31 20.07
N SER A 242 4.96 10.52 20.62
CA SER A 242 5.45 11.74 19.95
C SER A 242 6.97 11.71 19.74
N GLU A 243 7.73 11.25 20.72
CA GLU A 243 9.20 11.11 20.62
C GLU A 243 9.56 10.06 19.56
N ARG A 244 8.90 8.89 19.58
CA ARG A 244 9.09 7.85 18.56
C ARG A 244 8.76 8.34 17.16
N ARG A 245 7.65 9.09 17.02
CA ARG A 245 7.27 9.72 15.75
C ARG A 245 8.34 10.69 15.28
N GLN A 246 8.82 11.57 16.15
CA GLN A 246 9.86 12.55 15.80
C GLN A 246 11.16 11.86 15.35
N THR A 247 11.57 10.79 16.02
CA THR A 247 12.74 10.00 15.59
C THR A 247 12.50 9.38 14.21
N ALA A 248 11.33 8.80 13.96
CA ALA A 248 10.99 8.25 12.65
C ALA A 248 10.96 9.32 11.56
N GLU A 249 10.43 10.51 11.85
CA GLU A 249 10.41 11.66 10.93
C GLU A 249 11.83 12.10 10.56
N ARG A 250 12.77 12.16 11.52
CA ARG A 250 14.18 12.50 11.23
C ARG A 250 14.84 11.45 10.34
N VAL A 251 14.59 10.17 10.59
CA VAL A 251 15.11 9.07 9.75
C VAL A 251 14.53 9.17 8.33
N LEU A 252 13.23 9.42 8.19
CA LEU A 252 12.60 9.61 6.88
C LEU A 252 13.21 10.80 6.13
N GLU A 253 13.46 11.91 6.80
CA GLU A 253 14.06 13.09 6.18
C GLU A 253 15.49 12.80 5.69
N HIS A 254 16.28 12.09 6.50
CA HIS A 254 17.62 11.65 6.11
C HIS A 254 17.58 10.73 4.88
N LEU A 255 16.71 9.71 4.89
CA LEU A 255 16.56 8.78 3.76
C LEU A 255 16.08 9.47 2.48
N LYS A 256 15.21 10.48 2.58
CA LYS A 256 14.82 11.30 1.42
C LYS A 256 16.01 12.06 0.84
N GLY A 257 16.84 12.65 1.69
CA GLY A 257 18.07 13.31 1.28
C GLY A 257 19.04 12.35 0.59
N GLU A 258 19.25 11.17 1.15
CA GLU A 258 20.11 10.13 0.55
C GLU A 258 19.56 9.66 -0.80
N ALA A 259 18.24 9.46 -0.91
CA ALA A 259 17.59 9.06 -2.15
C ALA A 259 17.74 10.14 -3.24
N ALA A 260 17.58 11.42 -2.89
CA ALA A 260 17.78 12.53 -3.81
C ALA A 260 19.24 12.60 -4.30
N ALA A 261 20.20 12.50 -3.37
CA ALA A 261 21.62 12.49 -3.73
C ALA A 261 22.01 11.27 -4.59
N ALA A 262 21.39 10.11 -4.35
CA ALA A 262 21.59 8.93 -5.19
C ALA A 262 21.00 9.12 -6.60
N ALA A 263 19.85 9.79 -6.72
CA ALA A 263 19.25 10.11 -8.01
C ALA A 263 20.11 11.08 -8.82
N GLU A 264 20.67 12.11 -8.18
CA GLU A 264 21.61 13.05 -8.84
C GLU A 264 22.87 12.33 -9.35
N ARG A 265 23.46 11.43 -8.53
CA ARG A 265 24.61 10.62 -8.98
C ARG A 265 24.27 9.70 -10.14
N LEU A 266 23.10 9.08 -10.11
CA LEU A 266 22.64 8.22 -11.20
C LEU A 266 22.52 9.01 -12.52
N GLU A 267 21.98 10.23 -12.44
CA GLU A 267 21.81 11.08 -13.62
C GLU A 267 23.16 11.57 -14.17
N ALA A 268 24.10 11.94 -13.29
CA ALA A 268 25.47 12.28 -13.71
C ALA A 268 26.14 11.13 -14.48
N VAL A 269 26.08 9.89 -13.94
CA VAL A 269 26.66 8.70 -14.57
C VAL A 269 25.96 8.38 -15.90
N ARG A 270 24.65 8.62 -16.02
CA ARG A 270 23.94 8.45 -17.30
C ARG A 270 24.45 9.40 -18.38
N LEU A 271 24.60 10.68 -18.05
CA LEU A 271 25.14 11.67 -18.98
C LEU A 271 26.58 11.34 -19.39
N GLU A 272 27.41 10.87 -18.45
CA GLU A 272 28.76 10.37 -18.75
C GLU A 272 28.72 9.20 -19.73
N LEU A 273 27.81 8.25 -19.53
CA LEU A 273 27.63 7.10 -20.43
C LEU A 273 27.21 7.55 -21.84
N GLU A 274 26.29 8.50 -21.95
CA GLU A 274 25.85 9.04 -23.25
C GLU A 274 27.02 9.66 -24.04
N VAL A 275 27.91 10.39 -23.36
CA VAL A 275 29.12 10.95 -23.99
C VAL A 275 30.05 9.84 -24.48
N ILE A 276 30.27 8.80 -23.67
CA ILE A 276 31.12 7.67 -24.05
C ILE A 276 30.53 6.91 -25.24
N GLU A 277 29.21 6.68 -25.27
CA GLU A 277 28.53 6.02 -26.38
C GLU A 277 28.62 6.83 -27.67
N ALA A 278 28.47 8.16 -27.60
CA ALA A 278 28.65 9.04 -28.75
C ALA A 278 30.10 8.98 -29.30
N GLN A 279 31.10 9.04 -28.42
CA GLN A 279 32.50 8.91 -28.81
C GLN A 279 32.80 7.55 -29.42
N LYS A 280 32.24 6.47 -28.85
CA LYS A 280 32.38 5.12 -29.38
C LYS A 280 31.82 5.04 -30.80
N ALA A 281 30.62 5.56 -31.04
CA ALA A 281 30.01 5.56 -32.37
C ALA A 281 30.85 6.35 -33.39
N GLU A 282 31.44 7.48 -33.00
CA GLU A 282 32.35 8.25 -33.85
C GLU A 282 33.61 7.43 -34.22
N GLN A 283 34.18 6.70 -33.26
CA GLN A 283 35.35 5.85 -33.52
C GLN A 283 35.00 4.65 -34.39
N GLU A 284 33.84 4.02 -34.20
CA GLU A 284 33.35 2.93 -35.06
C GLU A 284 33.23 3.41 -36.53
N ALA A 285 32.65 4.59 -36.75
CA ALA A 285 32.56 5.18 -38.09
C ALA A 285 33.95 5.48 -38.70
N LYS A 286 34.91 5.97 -37.90
CA LYS A 286 36.29 6.20 -38.36
C LYS A 286 36.98 4.89 -38.77
N VAL A 287 36.79 3.83 -37.99
CA VAL A 287 37.34 2.51 -38.30
C VAL A 287 36.78 1.99 -39.62
N GLU A 288 35.46 2.12 -39.84
CA GLU A 288 34.83 1.73 -41.11
C GLU A 288 35.38 2.54 -42.30
N GLN A 289 35.56 3.85 -42.12
CA GLN A 289 36.14 4.71 -43.14
C GLN A 289 37.57 4.30 -43.50
N ILE A 290 38.43 4.07 -42.51
CA ILE A 290 39.81 3.64 -42.72
C ILE A 290 39.84 2.26 -43.39
N ALA A 291 38.99 1.31 -42.96
CA ALA A 291 38.89 0.00 -43.59
C ALA A 291 38.44 0.09 -45.06
N CYS A 292 37.58 1.05 -45.41
CA CYS A 292 37.23 1.33 -46.79
C CYS A 292 38.43 1.88 -47.59
N GLN A 293 39.16 2.84 -47.03
CA GLN A 293 40.36 3.40 -47.66
C GLN A 293 41.43 2.33 -47.89
N GLN A 294 41.68 1.49 -46.89
CA GLN A 294 42.62 0.38 -46.96
C GLN A 294 42.26 -0.57 -48.11
N ARG A 295 40.99 -1.02 -48.20
CA ARG A 295 40.53 -1.88 -49.30
C ARG A 295 40.74 -1.25 -50.68
N ASN A 296 40.52 0.06 -50.82
CA ASN A 296 40.73 0.75 -52.09
C ASN A 296 42.23 0.77 -52.47
N VAL A 297 43.11 1.00 -51.50
CA VAL A 297 44.56 0.99 -51.74
C VAL A 297 45.05 -0.42 -52.06
N GLU A 298 44.60 -1.45 -51.33
CA GLU A 298 44.91 -2.86 -51.61
C GLU A 298 44.44 -3.27 -53.02
N GLN A 299 43.27 -2.79 -53.45
CA GLN A 299 42.78 -3.05 -54.81
C GLN A 299 43.67 -2.38 -55.87
N MET A 300 44.09 -1.12 -55.63
CA MET A 300 45.03 -0.41 -56.50
C MET A 300 46.39 -1.10 -56.57
N GLU A 301 46.92 -1.51 -55.42
CA GLU A 301 48.16 -2.30 -55.33
C GLU A 301 48.04 -3.59 -56.14
N GLY A 302 46.93 -4.31 -56.03
CA GLY A 302 46.67 -5.51 -56.82
C GLY A 302 46.67 -5.25 -58.33
N MET A 303 46.01 -4.18 -58.79
CA MET A 303 45.98 -3.80 -60.21
C MET A 303 47.37 -3.37 -60.73
N VAL A 304 48.08 -2.54 -59.97
CA VAL A 304 49.43 -2.09 -60.30
C VAL A 304 50.39 -3.28 -60.32
N GLY A 305 50.31 -4.17 -59.33
CA GLY A 305 51.13 -5.38 -59.24
C GLY A 305 50.92 -6.33 -60.42
N GLN A 306 49.67 -6.54 -60.85
CA GLN A 306 49.37 -7.33 -62.06
C GLN A 306 49.99 -6.70 -63.32
N THR A 307 49.81 -5.40 -63.49
CA THR A 307 50.32 -4.66 -64.65
C THR A 307 51.85 -4.67 -64.68
N HIS A 308 52.48 -4.39 -63.55
CA HIS A 308 53.93 -4.45 -63.37
C HIS A 308 54.47 -5.84 -63.70
N GLY A 309 53.83 -6.91 -63.20
CA GLY A 309 54.23 -8.29 -63.50
C GLY A 309 54.13 -8.65 -64.99
N GLN A 310 53.09 -8.16 -65.69
CA GLN A 310 52.96 -8.35 -67.14
C GLN A 310 54.07 -7.63 -67.91
N ILE A 311 54.33 -6.37 -67.57
CA ILE A 311 55.39 -5.56 -68.19
C ILE A 311 56.76 -6.21 -67.96
N GLU A 312 57.05 -6.68 -66.74
CA GLU A 312 58.31 -7.33 -66.41
C GLU A 312 58.49 -8.64 -67.20
N ALA A 313 57.43 -9.43 -67.38
CA ALA A 313 57.48 -10.64 -68.20
C ALA A 313 57.74 -10.35 -69.69
N GLU A 314 57.16 -9.27 -70.24
CA GLU A 314 57.45 -8.82 -71.61
C GLU A 314 58.88 -8.28 -71.72
N ARG A 315 59.37 -7.51 -70.73
CA ARG A 315 60.75 -7.02 -70.67
C ARG A 315 61.75 -8.18 -70.72
N GLN A 316 61.55 -9.21 -69.90
CA GLN A 316 62.40 -10.41 -69.89
C GLN A 316 62.37 -11.16 -71.22
N ARG A 317 61.19 -11.30 -71.86
CA ARG A 317 61.07 -11.88 -73.20
C ARG A 317 61.84 -11.08 -74.25
N ALA A 318 61.73 -9.75 -74.23
CA ALA A 318 62.47 -8.86 -75.11
C ALA A 318 64.00 -8.99 -74.90
N LEU A 319 64.45 -9.02 -73.64
CA LEU A 319 65.87 -9.20 -73.30
C LEU A 319 66.42 -10.54 -73.83
N LEU A 320 65.66 -11.63 -73.70
CA LEU A 320 66.05 -12.94 -74.25
C LEU A 320 66.18 -12.91 -75.78
N LEU A 321 65.25 -12.23 -76.47
CA LEU A 321 65.34 -12.05 -77.91
C LEU A 321 66.59 -11.26 -78.30
N VAL A 322 66.85 -10.12 -77.63
CA VAL A 322 68.07 -9.32 -77.87
C VAL A 322 69.31 -10.17 -77.63
N ARG A 323 69.37 -10.94 -76.54
CA ARG A 323 70.51 -11.80 -76.21
C ARG A 323 70.79 -12.86 -77.28
N ASN A 324 69.75 -13.41 -77.93
CA ASN A 324 69.92 -14.34 -79.04
C ASN A 324 70.51 -13.69 -80.30
N PHE A 325 70.23 -12.41 -80.56
CA PHE A 325 70.75 -11.70 -81.74
C PHE A 325 72.07 -10.95 -81.48
N ASN A 326 72.23 -10.36 -80.29
CA ASN A 326 73.38 -9.56 -79.86
C ASN A 326 73.60 -9.69 -78.34
N PRO A 327 74.50 -10.60 -77.90
CA PRO A 327 74.73 -10.86 -76.48
C PRO A 327 75.30 -9.67 -75.70
N SER A 328 76.23 -8.89 -76.27
CA SER A 328 76.86 -7.79 -75.53
C SER A 328 75.87 -6.66 -75.24
N LEU A 329 74.98 -6.37 -76.19
CA LEU A 329 73.93 -5.37 -76.01
C LEU A 329 72.92 -5.80 -74.93
N ALA A 330 72.63 -7.09 -74.80
CA ALA A 330 71.74 -7.59 -73.75
C ALA A 330 72.36 -7.41 -72.35
N ASP A 331 73.66 -7.65 -72.21
CA ASP A 331 74.37 -7.45 -70.93
C ASP A 331 74.43 -5.95 -70.55
N GLU A 332 74.63 -5.05 -71.51
CA GLU A 332 74.57 -3.59 -71.31
C GLU A 332 73.18 -3.13 -70.83
N LEU A 333 72.10 -3.56 -71.51
CA LEU A 333 70.72 -3.21 -71.14
C LEU A 333 70.32 -3.72 -69.75
N GLN A 334 70.83 -4.89 -69.36
CA GLN A 334 70.58 -5.44 -68.02
C GLN A 334 71.29 -4.62 -66.93
N LEU A 335 72.55 -4.21 -67.18
CA LEU A 335 73.29 -3.32 -66.27
C LEU A 335 72.63 -1.95 -66.13
N GLU A 336 72.11 -1.39 -67.22
CA GLU A 336 71.38 -0.11 -67.21
C GLU A 336 70.12 -0.21 -66.34
N TYR A 337 69.32 -1.27 -66.53
CA TYR A 337 68.13 -1.51 -65.71
C TYR A 337 68.44 -1.71 -64.22
N ASP A 338 69.48 -2.49 -63.90
CA ASP A 338 69.88 -2.73 -62.52
C ASP A 338 70.40 -1.44 -61.84
N ALA A 339 71.05 -0.55 -62.61
CA ALA A 339 71.46 0.78 -62.14
C ALA A 339 70.26 1.70 -61.88
N ASP A 340 69.27 1.71 -62.77
CA ASP A 340 68.03 2.50 -62.60
C ASP A 340 67.22 2.03 -61.40
N LEU A 341 67.13 0.71 -61.18
CA LEU A 341 66.51 0.12 -59.99
C LEU A 341 67.20 0.56 -58.69
N ALA A 342 68.54 0.56 -58.69
CA ALA A 342 69.33 0.98 -57.53
C ALA A 342 69.23 2.49 -57.26
N ALA A 343 68.97 3.31 -58.28
CA ALA A 343 68.76 4.75 -58.14
C ALA A 343 67.35 5.13 -57.64
N GLY A 344 66.36 4.22 -57.79
CA GLY A 344 64.96 4.46 -57.44
C GLY A 344 64.50 3.95 -56.07
N GLN A 345 65.34 3.24 -55.32
CA GLN A 345 65.07 2.74 -53.95
C GLN A 345 65.58 3.69 -52.87
#